data_AF-A0A532VJ25-F1
#
_entry.id   AF-A0A532VJ25-F1
#
_cell.length_a   1.000
_cell.length_b   1.000
_cell.length_c   1.000
_cell.angle_alpha   90.00
_cell.angle_beta   90.00
_cell.angle_gamma   90.00
#
_symmetry.space_group_name_H-M   'P 1'
#
loop_
_entity.id
_entity.type
_entity.pdbx_description
1 polymer ?
#
loop_
_entity_poly.entity_id
_entity_poly.type
_entity_poly.pdbx_seq_one_letter_code
_entity_poly.pdbx_strand_id
1 'polypeptide(L)'
;MIEESLWKRLSWYDIRLYLFLVICADEEKGKGRLSIEVLKKCLGDKFSWQQLEKAAHNLEKFHLGKINISSSASEIEFEFLAGD
;
A
#
# COMPACT_ATOMS: atom_id res chain seq x y z
N MET A 1 -26.51 8.46 -8.69
CA MET A 1 -25.77 7.78 -7.59
C MET A 1 -24.79 8.79 -7.04
N ILE A 2 -24.80 9.04 -5.73
CA ILE A 2 -23.72 9.82 -5.11
C ILE A 2 -22.51 8.89 -5.11
N GLU A 3 -21.51 9.22 -5.90
CA GLU A 3 -20.24 8.52 -5.88
C GLU A 3 -19.62 8.75 -4.50
N GLU A 4 -19.57 7.70 -3.67
CA GLU A 4 -18.94 7.82 -2.36
C GLU A 4 -17.47 8.16 -2.56
N SER A 5 -17.05 9.27 -1.95
CA SER A 5 -15.68 9.74 -1.95
C SER A 5 -14.72 8.61 -1.54
N LEU A 6 -13.62 8.44 -2.28
CA LEU A 6 -12.65 7.35 -2.13
C LEU A 6 -12.23 7.09 -0.67
N TRP A 7 -12.02 8.15 0.11
CA TRP A 7 -11.63 8.07 1.51
C TRP A 7 -12.65 7.38 2.43
N LYS A 8 -13.93 7.29 2.04
CA LYS A 8 -14.96 6.54 2.77
C LYS A 8 -14.92 5.03 2.48
N ARG A 9 -14.28 4.64 1.38
CA ARG A 9 -14.19 3.25 0.91
C ARG A 9 -12.89 2.57 1.35
N LEU A 10 -11.89 3.36 1.70
CA LEU A 10 -10.61 2.92 2.23
C LEU A 10 -10.65 2.79 3.75
N SER A 11 -10.00 1.76 4.28
CA SER A 11 -9.77 1.64 5.72
C SER A 11 -8.63 2.55 6.17
N TRP A 12 -8.54 2.82 7.48
CA TRP A 12 -7.38 3.54 8.04
C TRP A 12 -6.05 2.84 7.78
N TYR A 13 -6.05 1.51 7.64
CA TYR A 13 -4.85 0.75 7.29
C TYR A 13 -4.47 0.98 5.83
N ASP A 14 -5.44 1.03 4.92
CA ASP A 14 -5.21 1.26 3.50
C ASP A 14 -4.61 2.66 3.28
N ILE A 15 -5.20 3.67 3.94
CA ILE A 15 -4.72 5.06 3.88
C ILE A 15 -3.30 5.17 4.44
N ARG A 16 -3.03 4.57 5.60
CA ARG A 16 -1.70 4.60 6.21
C ARG A 16 -0.65 3.94 5.35
N LEU A 17 -0.95 2.76 4.80
CA LEU A 17 -0.05 2.06 3.89
C LEU A 17 0.21 2.93 2.67
N TYR A 18 -0.83 3.45 2.02
CA TYR A 18 -0.69 4.29 0.82
C TYR A 18 0.21 5.50 1.05
N LEU A 19 -0.05 6.28 2.12
CA LEU A 19 0.78 7.43 2.46
C LEU A 19 2.23 7.05 2.75
N PHE A 20 2.46 5.91 3.40
CA PHE A 20 3.81 5.42 3.65
C PHE A 20 4.54 5.05 2.35
N LEU A 21 3.86 4.38 1.41
CA LEU A 21 4.41 4.07 0.10
C LEU A 21 4.76 5.35 -0.68
N VAL A 22 3.94 6.40 -0.56
CA VAL A 22 4.20 7.69 -1.25
C VAL A 22 5.50 8.31 -0.75
N ILE A 23 5.77 8.22 0.56
CA ILE A 23 7.01 8.71 1.16
C ILE A 23 8.23 7.89 0.71
N CYS A 24 8.06 6.58 0.50
CA CYS A 24 9.14 5.67 0.18
C CYS A 24 9.38 5.46 -1.32
N ALA A 25 8.54 6.03 -2.19
CA ALA A 25 8.65 5.83 -3.62
C ALA A 25 9.84 6.59 -4.21
N ASP A 26 10.44 6.00 -5.25
CA ASP A 26 11.29 6.74 -6.18
C ASP A 26 10.43 7.80 -6.89
N GLU A 27 10.77 9.07 -6.70
CA GLU A 27 9.98 10.21 -7.19
C GLU A 27 9.78 10.22 -8.72
N GLU A 28 10.76 9.72 -9.47
CA GLU A 28 10.70 9.71 -10.93
C GLU A 28 9.87 8.52 -11.46
N LYS A 29 9.90 7.39 -10.76
CA LYS A 29 9.33 6.13 -11.24
C LYS A 29 8.01 5.74 -10.57
N GLY A 30 7.62 6.42 -9.49
CA GLY A 30 6.42 6.11 -8.72
C GLY A 30 6.39 4.69 -8.19
N LYS A 31 7.55 4.10 -7.91
CA LYS A 31 7.68 2.69 -7.49
C LYS A 31 8.74 2.53 -6.41
N GLY A 32 8.70 1.42 -5.70
CA GLY A 32 9.68 1.14 -4.66
C GLY A 32 9.68 -0.31 -4.19
N ARG A 33 10.66 -0.61 -3.33
CA ARG A 33 10.80 -1.89 -2.65
C ARG A 33 11.05 -1.64 -1.17
N LEU A 34 10.36 -2.38 -0.31
CA LEU A 34 10.45 -2.22 1.14
C LEU A 34 10.52 -3.58 1.82
N SER A 35 11.37 -3.70 2.85
CA SER A 35 11.33 -4.86 3.73
C SER A 35 10.12 -4.82 4.65
N ILE A 36 9.62 -6.00 5.01
CA ILE A 36 8.53 -6.15 5.97
C ILE A 36 8.91 -5.63 7.35
N GLU A 37 10.20 -5.67 7.71
CA GLU A 37 10.70 -5.06 8.94
C GLU A 37 10.48 -3.55 8.96
N VAL A 38 10.78 -2.85 7.85
CA VAL A 38 10.56 -1.41 7.72
C VAL A 38 9.07 -1.08 7.83
N LEU A 39 8.22 -1.85 7.16
CA LEU A 39 6.76 -1.70 7.26
C LEU A 39 6.26 -1.84 8.70
N LYS A 40 6.72 -2.85 9.45
CA LYS A 40 6.32 -3.07 10.84
C LYS A 40 6.82 -1.94 11.75
N LYS A 41 8.06 -1.48 11.58
CA LYS A 41 8.60 -0.35 12.36
C LYS A 41 7.81 0.94 12.15
N CYS A 42 7.38 1.20 10.91
CA CYS A 42 6.69 2.44 10.56
C CYS A 42 5.17 2.40 10.77
N LEU A 43 4.53 1.25 10.54
CA LEU A 43 3.07 1.09 10.65
C LEU A 43 2.64 0.48 12.00
N GLY A 44 3.61 0.02 12.80
CA GLY A 44 3.44 -0.58 14.13
C GLY A 44 3.28 -2.10 14.07
N ASP A 45 3.65 -2.78 15.17
CA ASP A 45 3.63 -4.25 15.27
C ASP A 45 2.25 -4.89 15.10
N LYS A 46 1.18 -4.09 15.23
CA LYS A 46 -0.19 -4.52 14.97
C LYS A 46 -0.50 -4.65 13.48
N PHE A 47 0.36 -4.14 12.59
CA PHE A 47 0.22 -4.27 11.14
C PHE A 47 0.54 -5.70 10.71
N SER A 48 -0.50 -6.55 10.72
CA SER A 48 -0.34 -7.97 10.42
C SER A 48 -0.17 -8.23 8.93
N TRP A 49 0.34 -9.41 8.59
CA TRP A 49 0.43 -9.86 7.19
C TRP A 49 -0.92 -9.82 6.47
N GLN A 50 -1.97 -10.27 7.16
CA GLN A 50 -3.34 -10.25 6.64
C GLN A 50 -3.84 -8.82 6.36
N GLN A 51 -3.44 -7.85 7.18
CA GLN A 51 -3.76 -6.44 6.95
C GLN A 51 -3.01 -5.88 5.75
N LEU A 52 -1.74 -6.26 5.57
CA LEU A 52 -0.95 -5.89 4.39
C LEU A 52 -1.59 -6.43 3.11
N GLU A 53 -1.94 -7.71 3.06
CA GLU A 53 -2.59 -8.34 1.90
C GLU A 53 -3.94 -7.67 1.59
N LYS A 54 -4.75 -7.41 2.62
CA LYS A 54 -6.04 -6.73 2.45
C LYS A 54 -5.88 -5.30 1.93
N ALA A 55 -4.94 -4.54 2.49
CA ALA A 55 -4.66 -3.18 2.05
C ALA A 55 -4.12 -3.17 0.62
N ALA A 56 -3.19 -4.06 0.29
CA ALA A 56 -2.69 -4.23 -1.08
C ALA A 56 -3.81 -4.49 -2.08
N HIS A 57 -4.69 -5.46 -1.79
CA HIS A 57 -5.84 -5.75 -2.63
C HIS A 57 -6.77 -4.54 -2.80
N ASN A 58 -7.03 -3.78 -1.73
CA ASN A 58 -7.87 -2.59 -1.80
C ASN A 58 -7.23 -1.47 -2.63
N LEU A 59 -5.93 -1.23 -2.48
CA LEU A 59 -5.22 -0.21 -3.25
C LEU A 59 -5.22 -0.55 -4.74
N GLU A 60 -5.07 -1.82 -5.10
CA GLU A 60 -5.15 -2.25 -6.50
C GLU A 60 -6.58 -2.13 -7.04
N LYS A 61 -7.58 -2.58 -6.27
CA LYS A 61 -9.01 -2.46 -6.62
C LYS A 61 -9.44 -1.02 -6.89
N PHE A 62 -8.83 -0.06 -6.21
CA PHE A 62 -9.14 1.37 -6.35
C PHE A 62 -8.18 2.10 -7.29
N HIS A 63 -7.38 1.37 -8.08
CA HIS A 63 -6.42 1.94 -9.03
C HIS A 63 -5.44 2.94 -8.40
N LEU A 64 -5.08 2.72 -7.13
CA LEU A 64 -4.14 3.58 -6.42
C LEU A 64 -2.71 3.07 -6.55
N GLY A 65 -2.53 1.76 -6.54
CA GLY A 65 -1.21 1.15 -6.64
C GLY A 65 -1.28 -0.36 -6.63
N LYS A 66 -0.29 -1.00 -7.24
CA LYS A 66 -0.10 -2.45 -7.21
C LYS A 66 1.00 -2.79 -6.23
N ILE A 67 0.78 -3.83 -5.43
CA ILE A 67 1.74 -4.30 -4.42
C ILE A 67 1.96 -5.80 -4.59
N ASN A 68 3.18 -6.19 -4.93
CA ASN A 68 3.62 -7.57 -4.95
C ASN A 68 4.30 -7.89 -3.63
N ILE A 69 3.80 -8.91 -2.94
CA ILE A 69 4.31 -9.31 -1.63
C ILE A 69 5.13 -10.59 -1.78
N SER A 70 6.40 -10.55 -1.40
CA SER A 70 7.31 -11.69 -1.44
C SER A 70 7.55 -12.24 -0.03
N SER A 71 6.82 -13.29 0.34
CA SER A 71 6.95 -13.93 1.65
C SER A 71 8.33 -14.55 1.87
N SER A 72 8.97 -15.09 0.81
CA SER A 72 10.29 -15.71 0.90
C SER A 72 11.41 -14.67 1.10
N ALA A 73 11.30 -13.50 0.48
CA ALA A 73 12.24 -12.40 0.67
C ALA A 73 11.91 -11.53 1.88
N SER A 74 10.71 -11.67 2.48
CA SER A 74 10.19 -10.76 3.50
C SER A 74 10.22 -9.30 3.03
N GLU A 75 9.78 -9.08 1.80
CA GLU A 75 9.76 -7.77 1.12
C GLU A 75 8.46 -7.54 0.37
N ILE A 76 8.17 -6.27 0.08
CA ILE A 76 7.17 -5.86 -0.90
C ILE A 76 7.82 -5.06 -2.02
N GLU A 77 7.25 -5.17 -3.21
CA GLU A 77 7.48 -4.28 -4.33
C GLU A 77 6.16 -3.58 -4.65
N PHE A 78 6.21 -2.30 -4.99
CA PHE A 78 5.01 -1.54 -5.30
C PHE A 78 5.25 -0.57 -6.44
N GLU A 79 4.17 -0.25 -7.15
CA GLU A 79 4.10 0.79 -8.18
C GLU A 79 2.76 1.53 -8.07
N PHE A 80 2.78 2.85 -8.21
CA PHE A 80 1.56 3.65 -8.30
C PHE A 80 0.96 3.53 -9.69
N LEU A 81 -0.36 3.40 -9.71
CA LEU A 81 -1.12 3.38 -10.96
C LEU A 81 -1.51 4.83 -11.27
N ALA A 82 -1.23 5.28 -12.49
CA ALA A 82 -1.71 6.58 -12.93
C ALA A 82 -3.25 6.55 -12.99
N GLY A 83 -3.91 7.58 -12.48
CA GLY A 83 -5.33 7.78 -12.74
C GLY A 83 -5.50 8.18 -14.20
N ASP A 84 -6.30 7.41 -14.95
CA ASP A 84 -6.75 7.77 -16.29
C ASP A 84 -7.65 9.02 -16.28
#